data_AF-A0A0N7M875-F1
#
_entry.id   AF-A0A0N7M875-F1
#
_cell.length_a   1.000
_cell.length_b   1.000
_cell.length_c   1.000
_cell.angle_alpha   90.00
_cell.angle_beta   90.00
_cell.angle_gamma   90.00
#
_symmetry.space_group_name_H-M   'P 1'
#
loop_
_entity.id
_entity.type
_entity.pdbx_description
1 polymer ?
#
loop_
_entity_poly.entity_id
_entity_poly.type
_entity_poly.pdbx_seq_one_letter_code
_entity_poly.pdbx_strand_id
1 'polypeptide(L)'
;MKKVIIPLMAVGFVAACGGAPSNNQMTVDRDGANFSGTAGSDWTDQDLRTNAFAALCPTDQKVANLIVSRDEKGVAKFSGTCVK
;
A
#
# COMPACT_ATOMS: atom_id res chain seq x y z
N MET A 1 -51.00 -2.13 -1.30
CA MET A 1 -50.03 -1.04 -1.02
C MET A 1 -49.39 -1.29 0.34
N LYS A 2 -48.12 -1.71 0.39
CA LYS A 2 -47.31 -1.73 1.62
C LYS A 2 -45.86 -1.53 1.22
N LYS A 3 -45.32 -0.38 1.63
CA LYS A 3 -44.04 0.20 1.22
C LYS A 3 -42.91 -0.65 1.79
N VAL A 4 -42.05 -1.17 0.93
CA VAL A 4 -40.81 -1.86 1.33
C VAL A 4 -39.78 -0.78 1.60
N ILE A 5 -39.44 -0.59 2.88
CA ILE A 5 -38.41 0.33 3.33
C ILE A 5 -37.07 -0.38 3.13
N ILE A 6 -36.27 0.10 2.17
CA ILE A 6 -34.90 -0.39 1.93
C ILE A 6 -34.00 0.22 3.01
N PRO A 7 -33.37 -0.58 3.89
CA PRO A 7 -32.39 -0.05 4.82
C PRO A 7 -31.12 0.31 4.04
N LEU A 8 -30.77 1.59 4.08
CA LEU A 8 -29.50 2.12 3.61
C LEU A 8 -28.39 1.52 4.50
N MET A 9 -27.76 0.43 4.06
CA MET A 9 -26.55 -0.08 4.70
C MET A 9 -25.42 0.92 4.45
N ALA A 10 -25.17 1.77 5.45
CA ALA A 10 -23.96 2.56 5.54
C ALA A 10 -22.78 1.59 5.76
N VAL A 11 -22.01 1.35 4.70
CA VAL A 11 -20.72 0.67 4.79
C VAL A 11 -19.78 1.64 5.53
N GLY A 12 -19.60 1.40 6.82
CA GLY A 12 -18.61 2.09 7.62
C GLY A 12 -17.23 1.81 7.04
N PHE A 13 -16.57 2.87 6.55
CA PHE A 13 -15.14 2.85 6.32
C PHE A 13 -14.47 2.57 7.67
N VAL A 14 -13.97 1.34 7.85
CA VAL A 14 -13.00 1.02 8.90
C VAL A 14 -11.75 1.82 8.56
N ALA A 15 -11.65 3.03 9.13
CA ALA A 15 -10.39 3.72 9.24
C ALA A 15 -9.47 2.80 10.04
N ALA A 16 -8.58 2.10 9.34
CA ALA A 16 -7.51 1.34 9.97
C ALA A 16 -6.70 2.34 10.82
N CYS A 17 -6.91 2.31 12.13
CA CYS A 17 -5.98 2.86 13.12
C CYS A 17 -4.70 2.00 13.11
N GLY A 18 -3.99 1.99 11.99
CA GLY A 18 -2.62 1.53 11.92
C GLY A 18 -1.73 2.72 12.24
N GLY A 19 -1.10 2.73 13.42
CA GLY A 19 -0.01 3.64 13.68
C GLY A 19 1.05 3.54 12.59
N ALA A 20 1.87 4.59 12.43
CA ALA A 20 2.98 4.53 11.49
C ALA A 20 3.78 3.23 11.68
N PRO A 21 4.18 2.54 10.60
CA PRO A 21 4.92 1.29 10.70
C PRO A 21 6.20 1.52 11.52
N SER A 22 6.61 0.49 12.26
CA SER A 22 7.95 0.47 12.88
C SER A 22 9.02 0.72 11.81
N ASN A 23 10.20 1.23 12.17
CA ASN A 23 11.20 1.66 11.18
C ASN A 23 11.54 0.59 10.11
N ASN A 24 11.59 -0.68 10.50
CA ASN A 24 11.86 -1.82 9.62
C ASN A 24 10.61 -2.50 9.05
N GLN A 25 9.41 -2.06 9.43
CA GLN A 25 8.16 -2.67 9.02
C GLN A 25 7.67 -2.08 7.69
N MET A 26 7.04 -2.92 6.87
CA MET A 26 6.38 -2.54 5.64
C MET A 26 4.99 -3.18 5.59
N THR A 27 4.03 -2.44 5.06
CA THR A 27 2.71 -2.94 4.68
C THR A 27 2.53 -2.70 3.19
N VAL A 28 2.15 -3.75 2.46
CA VAL A 28 1.91 -3.72 1.02
C VAL A 28 0.53 -4.30 0.76
N ASP A 29 -0.28 -3.50 0.09
CA ASP A 29 -1.54 -3.93 -0.51
C ASP A 29 -1.34 -4.07 -2.01
N ARG A 30 -1.89 -5.14 -2.58
CA ARG A 30 -1.83 -5.41 -4.02
C ARG A 30 -3.22 -5.58 -4.59
N ASP A 31 -3.43 -4.95 -5.73
CA ASP A 31 -4.63 -5.10 -6.54
C ASP A 31 -4.23 -5.36 -8.00
N GLY A 32 -4.19 -6.64 -8.37
CA GLY A 32 -3.69 -7.11 -9.66
C GLY A 32 -2.23 -6.74 -9.88
N ALA A 33 -1.97 -5.93 -10.92
CA ALA A 33 -0.64 -5.41 -11.23
C ALA A 33 -0.28 -4.17 -10.40
N ASN A 34 -1.22 -3.56 -9.69
CA ASN A 34 -0.96 -2.36 -8.91
C ASN A 34 -0.59 -2.75 -7.47
N PHE A 35 0.29 -1.97 -6.86
CA PHE A 35 0.58 -2.05 -5.45
C PHE A 35 0.58 -0.68 -4.81
N SER A 36 0.27 -0.64 -3.52
CA SER A 36 0.42 0.54 -2.67
C SER A 36 0.75 0.12 -1.25
N GLY A 37 1.38 1.00 -0.49
CA GLY A 37 1.74 0.63 0.86
C GLY A 37 2.43 1.74 1.63
N THR A 38 2.83 1.37 2.84
CA THR A 38 3.63 2.22 3.72
C THR A 38 4.81 1.43 4.24
N ALA A 39 6.00 2.04 4.24
CA ALA A 39 7.22 1.47 4.79
C ALA A 39 7.82 2.42 5.84
N GLY A 40 8.35 1.85 6.90
CA GLY A 40 9.10 2.58 7.91
C GLY A 40 10.38 3.21 7.35
N SER A 41 11.01 4.03 8.18
CA SER A 41 12.16 4.86 7.79
C SER A 41 13.42 4.09 7.37
N ASP A 42 13.55 2.81 7.71
CA ASP A 42 14.72 1.99 7.33
C ASP A 42 14.66 1.56 5.85
N TRP A 43 13.49 1.60 5.22
CA TRP A 43 13.33 1.27 3.80
C TRP A 43 13.71 2.46 2.93
N THR A 44 14.73 2.31 2.09
CA THR A 44 15.14 3.37 1.16
C THR A 44 14.30 3.35 -0.12
N ASP A 45 14.32 4.46 -0.87
CA ASP A 45 13.67 4.50 -2.19
C ASP A 45 14.26 3.46 -3.13
N GLN A 46 15.56 3.15 -2.98
CA GLN A 46 16.22 2.13 -3.77
C GLN A 46 15.75 0.72 -3.42
N ASP A 47 15.51 0.42 -2.14
CA ASP A 47 14.92 -0.87 -1.73
C ASP A 47 13.54 -1.07 -2.33
N LEU A 48 12.72 0.00 -2.36
CA LEU A 48 11.41 -0.02 -3.00
C LEU A 48 11.53 -0.22 -4.53
N ARG A 49 12.42 0.52 -5.20
CA ARG A 49 12.64 0.40 -6.66
C ARG A 49 13.18 -0.96 -7.08
N THR A 50 14.08 -1.53 -6.29
CA THR A 50 14.71 -2.82 -6.59
C THR A 50 13.85 -4.01 -6.20
N ASN A 51 12.65 -3.77 -5.67
CA ASN A 51 11.77 -4.82 -5.16
C ASN A 51 12.50 -5.69 -4.13
N ALA A 52 13.16 -5.05 -3.16
CA ALA A 52 13.96 -5.74 -2.16
C ALA A 52 13.15 -6.87 -1.51
N PHE A 53 13.74 -8.07 -1.46
CA PHE A 53 13.11 -9.29 -0.94
C PHE A 53 11.80 -9.70 -1.63
N ALA A 54 11.56 -9.24 -2.87
CA ALA A 54 10.30 -9.43 -3.59
C ALA A 54 9.06 -8.91 -2.81
N ALA A 55 9.26 -7.88 -1.97
CA ALA A 55 8.21 -7.35 -1.10
C ALA A 55 7.08 -6.65 -1.87
N LEU A 56 7.39 -5.99 -3.00
CA LEU A 56 6.45 -5.15 -3.76
C LEU A 56 5.87 -5.84 -4.98
N CYS A 57 6.69 -6.57 -5.75
CA CYS A 57 6.29 -7.35 -6.92
C CYS A 57 6.67 -8.83 -6.79
N PRO A 58 5.95 -9.77 -7.43
CA PRO A 58 6.38 -11.17 -7.50
C PRO A 58 7.78 -11.31 -8.10
N THR A 59 8.48 -12.41 -7.82
CA THR A 59 9.88 -12.62 -8.24
C THR A 59 10.11 -12.53 -9.76
N ASP A 60 9.08 -12.79 -10.57
CA ASP A 60 9.12 -12.71 -12.04
C ASP A 60 8.77 -11.32 -12.60
N GLN A 61 8.57 -10.32 -11.73
CA GLN A 61 8.13 -8.98 -12.11
C GLN A 61 9.01 -7.89 -11.51
N LYS A 62 9.06 -6.76 -12.21
CA LYS A 62 9.78 -5.55 -11.82
C LYS A 62 8.82 -4.45 -11.42
N VAL A 63 9.29 -3.60 -10.52
CA VAL A 63 8.59 -2.37 -10.13
C VAL A 63 8.70 -1.35 -11.26
N ALA A 64 7.56 -0.85 -11.72
CA ALA A 64 7.42 0.24 -12.66
C ALA A 64 6.48 1.32 -12.10
N ASN A 65 6.61 2.55 -12.61
CA ASN A 65 5.78 3.69 -12.20
C ASN A 65 5.78 3.93 -10.68
N LEU A 66 6.91 3.66 -10.02
CA LEU A 66 7.02 3.83 -8.57
C LEU A 66 6.93 5.31 -8.20
N ILE A 67 5.96 5.62 -7.35
CA ILE A 67 5.80 6.89 -6.68
C ILE A 67 6.09 6.65 -5.20
N VAL A 68 6.95 7.48 -4.61
CA VAL A 68 7.29 7.44 -3.18
C VAL A 68 7.14 8.85 -2.63
N SER A 69 6.47 8.97 -1.50
CA SER A 69 6.35 10.20 -0.72
C SER A 69 6.72 9.89 0.73
N ARG A 70 7.61 10.69 1.32
CA ARG A 70 8.04 10.51 2.71
C ARG A 70 7.48 11.62 3.60
N ASP A 71 7.15 11.26 4.84
CA ASP A 71 6.80 12.24 5.87
C ASP A 71 8.05 12.74 6.64
N GLU A 72 7.83 13.64 7.60
CA GLU A 72 8.89 14.22 8.44
C GLU A 72 9.62 13.18 9.31
N LYS A 73 9.03 11.99 9.50
CA LYS A 73 9.61 10.86 10.26
C LYS A 73 10.33 9.86 9.34
N GLY A 74 10.37 10.13 8.04
CA GLY A 74 10.99 9.28 7.03
C GLY A 74 10.13 8.09 6.59
N VAL A 75 8.89 7.99 7.07
CA VAL A 75 7.95 6.93 6.68
C VAL A 75 7.54 7.14 5.24
N ALA A 76 7.75 6.14 4.40
CA ALA A 76 7.46 6.17 2.97
C ALA A 76 6.06 5.65 2.69
N LYS A 77 5.20 6.48 2.09
CA LYS A 77 4.01 6.04 1.37
C LYS A 77 4.40 5.81 -0.08
N PHE A 78 4.11 4.64 -0.62
CA PHE A 78 4.49 4.29 -1.98
C PHE A 78 3.34 3.66 -2.74
N SER A 79 3.41 3.78 -4.06
CA SER A 79 2.55 3.06 -4.99
C SER A 79 3.26 2.83 -6.31
N GLY A 80 2.79 1.88 -7.09
CA GLY A 80 3.34 1.58 -8.39
C GLY A 80 2.66 0.40 -9.05
N THR A 81 3.31 -0.10 -10.09
CA THR A 81 2.83 -1.23 -10.88
C THR A 81 3.92 -2.28 -11.03
N CYS A 82 3.53 -3.55 -11.04
CA CYS A 82 4.39 -4.67 -11.37
C CYS A 82 4.25 -5.01 -12.85
N VAL A 83 5.37 -5.11 -13.54
CA VAL A 83 5.45 -5.45 -14.97
C VAL A 83 6.41 -6.62 -15.18
N LYS A 84 6.17 -7.43 -16.20
CA LYS A 84 7.08 -8.51 -16.61
C LYS A 84 8.29 -7.98 -17.38
#